data_AF-A0A9J6P5N8-F1
#
_entry.id   AF-A0A9J6P5N8-F1
#
_cell.length_a   1.000
_cell.length_b   1.000
_cell.length_c   1.000
_cell.angle_alpha   90.00
_cell.angle_beta   90.00
_cell.angle_gamma   90.00
#
_symmetry.space_group_name_H-M   'P 1'
#
loop_
_entity.id
_entity.type
_entity.pdbx_description
1 polymer ?
#
loop_
_entity_poly.entity_id
_entity_poly.type
_entity_poly.pdbx_seq_one_letter_code
_entity_poly.pdbx_strand_id
1 'polypeptide(L)'
;MIKRLNFGLLILIFSFVFIGEIQNTFALNNVLDPELKNEDKIIVEEEETFLNKIRKLLDNNEEQLEKDTDNIDEEKLQIEDKDGKLEDKGTVSEEDTNKFDEEKLPIEDKKDKTEDRRIVEEKEAETIDHKDEEEEIEYKVIFKSLWNKKTHPNKFPEDASFSTFVGIVHNKKACLWKEGNMASKGLAKLAETGKNGHLEKEISKMKKKGGIDDKFFIKGGKSSDKERKTEIEVCEEYPMVSMAAMIGPSPDWFTGLDSVCLIEEGRWVDKKIVMIYAYDAGTMEGKSYEDKGKKTQPQDKIMRIEKEPFLCDGELIPVGCIMFVRDDD
;
A
#
# COMPACT_ATOMS: atom_id res chain seq x y z
N MET A 1 38.94 0.24 12.96
CA MET A 1 38.14 -0.64 13.83
C MET A 1 36.93 0.16 14.31
N ILE A 2 35.91 0.29 13.45
CA ILE A 2 34.64 0.96 13.78
C ILE A 2 33.65 -0.17 14.02
N LYS A 3 33.15 -0.29 15.25
CA LYS A 3 32.20 -1.33 15.65
C LYS A 3 30.90 -1.11 14.87
N ARG A 4 30.51 -2.11 14.06
CA ARG A 4 29.17 -2.23 13.50
C ARG A 4 28.18 -2.37 14.66
N LEU A 5 27.22 -1.46 14.73
CA LEU A 5 26.12 -1.51 15.69
C LEU A 5 25.12 -2.56 15.21
N ASN A 6 24.74 -3.49 16.09
CA ASN A 6 23.84 -4.61 15.79
C ASN A 6 22.41 -4.12 15.58
N PHE A 7 21.88 -4.27 14.36
CA PHE A 7 20.52 -3.85 13.99
C PHE A 7 19.42 -4.57 14.80
N GLY A 8 19.69 -5.79 15.29
CA GLY A 8 18.74 -6.56 16.12
C GLY A 8 18.51 -6.00 17.54
N LEU A 9 19.41 -5.16 18.07
CA LEU A 9 19.22 -4.57 19.40
C LEU A 9 18.30 -3.34 19.38
N LEU A 10 18.17 -2.67 18.22
CA LEU A 10 17.32 -1.49 18.08
C LEU A 10 15.83 -1.85 18.06
N ILE A 11 15.47 -3.01 17.50
CA ILE A 11 14.07 -3.49 17.40
C ILE A 11 13.54 -4.02 18.75
N LEU A 12 14.41 -4.60 19.58
CA LEU A 12 14.06 -5.05 20.94
C LEU A 12 13.78 -3.88 21.89
N ILE A 13 14.43 -2.72 21.69
CA ILE A 13 14.19 -1.52 22.52
C ILE A 13 12.82 -0.90 22.19
N PHE A 14 12.37 -0.94 20.93
CA PHE A 14 11.02 -0.48 20.55
C PHE A 14 9.89 -1.39 21.09
N SER A 15 10.18 -2.69 21.30
CA SER A 15 9.20 -3.63 21.87
C SER A 15 8.94 -3.42 23.37
N PHE A 16 9.90 -2.82 24.10
CA PHE A 16 9.76 -2.55 25.54
C PHE A 16 9.11 -1.20 25.86
N VAL A 17 9.26 -0.19 24.98
CA VAL A 17 8.55 1.09 25.13
C VAL A 17 7.03 0.88 24.95
N PHE A 18 6.64 -0.06 24.09
CA PHE A 18 5.25 -0.38 23.74
C PHE A 18 4.40 -0.97 24.89
N ILE A 19 5.00 -1.52 25.96
CA ILE A 19 4.25 -2.07 27.10
C ILE A 19 3.94 -0.98 28.15
N GLY A 20 4.75 0.09 28.21
CA GLY A 20 4.61 1.14 29.22
C GLY A 20 3.41 2.06 29.02
N GLU A 21 3.08 2.38 27.76
CA GLU A 21 1.99 3.32 27.44
C GLU A 21 0.61 2.66 27.41
N ILE A 22 0.52 1.39 27.00
CA ILE A 22 -0.73 0.61 27.01
C ILE A 22 -1.22 0.38 28.45
N GLN A 23 -0.31 0.22 29.42
CA GLN A 23 -0.70 0.13 30.84
C GLN A 23 -1.30 1.45 31.38
N ASN A 24 -0.94 2.59 30.79
CA ASN A 24 -1.39 3.91 31.25
C ASN A 24 -2.79 4.25 30.71
N THR A 25 -3.13 3.83 29.49
CA THR A 25 -4.50 3.91 28.93
C THR A 25 -5.46 2.94 29.63
N PHE A 26 -4.96 1.77 30.05
CA PHE A 26 -5.72 0.77 30.82
C PHE A 26 -6.09 1.27 32.24
N ALA A 27 -5.30 2.16 32.83
CA ALA A 27 -5.60 2.76 34.13
C ALA A 27 -6.76 3.78 34.08
N LEU A 28 -6.96 4.46 32.95
CA LEU A 28 -8.00 5.48 32.77
C LEU A 28 -9.37 4.89 32.40
N ASN A 29 -9.41 3.80 31.64
CA ASN A 29 -10.67 3.16 31.21
C ASN A 29 -11.32 2.26 32.28
N ASN A 30 -10.64 2.00 33.41
CA ASN A 30 -11.16 1.15 34.49
C ASN A 30 -12.29 1.79 35.34
N VAL A 31 -12.80 2.97 34.97
CA VAL A 31 -13.80 3.72 35.75
C VAL A 31 -15.23 3.61 35.20
N LEU A 32 -15.45 3.12 33.97
CA LEU A 32 -16.79 3.15 33.36
C LEU A 32 -17.18 1.79 32.76
N ASP A 33 -18.25 1.21 33.32
CA ASP A 33 -19.08 0.09 32.86
C ASP A 33 -18.51 -1.36 32.89
N PRO A 34 -19.04 -2.25 33.75
CA PRO A 34 -18.66 -3.67 33.79
C PRO A 34 -19.27 -4.56 32.68
N GLU A 35 -20.26 -4.12 31.90
CA GLU A 35 -20.88 -4.95 30.84
C GLU A 35 -20.12 -4.92 29.50
N LEU A 36 -19.35 -3.88 29.19
CA LEU A 36 -18.45 -3.84 28.01
C LEU A 36 -17.23 -4.78 28.13
N LYS A 37 -16.93 -5.30 29.34
CA LYS A 37 -15.72 -6.10 29.63
C LYS A 37 -15.66 -7.45 28.94
N ASN A 38 -16.77 -7.98 28.43
CA ASN A 38 -16.81 -9.32 27.84
C ASN A 38 -16.67 -9.30 26.32
N GLU A 39 -17.33 -8.37 25.62
CA GLU A 39 -17.25 -8.30 24.15
C GLU A 39 -15.87 -7.78 23.71
N ASP A 40 -15.37 -6.72 24.36
CA ASP A 40 -14.04 -6.16 24.05
C ASP A 40 -12.90 -7.13 24.38
N LYS A 41 -13.07 -7.96 25.42
CA LYS A 41 -12.05 -8.95 25.81
C LYS A 41 -11.99 -10.14 24.84
N ILE A 42 -13.14 -10.57 24.32
CA ILE A 42 -13.22 -11.67 23.33
C ILE A 42 -12.62 -11.22 22.00
N ILE A 43 -12.90 -9.99 21.56
CA ILE A 43 -12.35 -9.42 20.32
C ILE A 43 -10.83 -9.27 20.41
N VAL A 44 -10.31 -8.80 21.54
CA VAL A 44 -8.85 -8.63 21.76
C VAL A 44 -8.14 -9.99 21.84
N GLU A 45 -8.73 -11.02 22.48
CA GLU A 45 -8.13 -12.36 22.54
C GLU A 45 -8.09 -13.04 21.15
N GLU A 46 -9.13 -12.87 20.32
CA GLU A 46 -9.15 -13.37 18.94
C GLU A 46 -8.13 -12.65 18.04
N GLU A 47 -8.02 -11.32 18.19
CA GLU A 47 -7.06 -10.50 17.44
C GLU A 47 -5.60 -10.80 17.83
N GLU A 48 -5.30 -10.95 19.12
CA GLU A 48 -3.97 -11.37 19.58
C GLU A 48 -3.61 -12.79 19.13
N THR A 49 -4.57 -13.72 19.16
CA THR A 49 -4.36 -15.10 18.70
C THR A 49 -4.08 -15.13 17.20
N PHE A 50 -4.84 -14.34 16.43
CA PHE A 50 -4.67 -14.19 15.00
C PHE A 50 -3.35 -13.51 14.64
N LEU A 51 -2.99 -12.40 15.31
CA LEU A 51 -1.71 -11.73 15.15
C LEU A 51 -0.54 -12.63 15.56
N ASN A 52 -0.69 -13.47 16.58
CA ASN A 52 0.32 -14.47 16.95
C ASN A 52 0.42 -15.60 15.90
N LYS A 53 -0.69 -15.97 15.26
CA LYS A 53 -0.70 -16.91 14.13
C LYS A 53 0.00 -16.31 12.91
N ILE A 54 -0.27 -15.04 12.62
CA ILE A 54 0.41 -14.27 11.56
C ILE A 54 1.90 -14.11 11.88
N ARG A 55 2.28 -13.72 13.11
CA ARG A 55 3.69 -13.66 13.56
C ARG A 55 4.38 -15.00 13.35
N LYS A 56 3.79 -16.11 13.80
CA LYS A 56 4.32 -17.46 13.51
C LYS A 56 4.43 -17.75 12.02
N LEU A 57 3.50 -17.30 11.18
CA LEU A 57 3.59 -17.47 9.73
C LEU A 57 4.70 -16.62 9.10
N LEU A 58 4.95 -15.43 9.66
CA LEU A 58 5.97 -14.49 9.19
C LEU A 58 7.38 -14.85 9.68
N ASP A 59 7.55 -15.27 10.93
CA ASP A 59 8.83 -15.69 11.51
C ASP A 59 9.36 -16.96 10.81
N ASN A 60 8.45 -17.87 10.45
CA ASN A 60 8.79 -19.03 9.62
C ASN A 60 9.31 -18.65 8.23
N ASN A 61 9.02 -17.44 7.72
CA ASN A 61 9.59 -16.99 6.45
C ASN A 61 11.04 -16.54 6.62
N GLU A 62 11.42 -15.93 7.75
CA GLU A 62 12.82 -15.52 8.01
C GLU A 62 13.74 -16.73 8.22
N GLU A 63 13.29 -17.76 8.95
CA GLU A 63 14.08 -18.97 9.17
C GLU A 63 14.25 -19.81 7.88
N GLN A 64 13.28 -19.75 6.96
CA GLN A 64 13.37 -20.38 5.64
C GLN A 64 14.30 -19.58 4.70
N LEU A 65 14.29 -18.25 4.80
CA LEU A 65 15.20 -17.37 4.07
C LEU A 65 16.65 -17.55 4.49
N GLU A 66 16.93 -17.74 5.78
CA GLU A 66 18.28 -18.05 6.27
C GLU A 66 18.76 -19.41 5.73
N LYS A 67 17.90 -20.43 5.74
CA LYS A 67 18.21 -21.77 5.20
C LYS A 67 18.41 -21.77 3.68
N ASP A 68 17.65 -20.96 2.95
CA ASP A 68 17.79 -20.83 1.50
C ASP A 68 19.02 -19.98 1.12
N THR A 69 19.42 -19.00 1.94
CA THR A 69 20.70 -18.28 1.74
C THR A 69 21.91 -19.14 2.04
N ASP A 70 21.85 -19.98 3.08
CA ASP A 70 22.93 -20.92 3.40
C ASP A 70 23.12 -21.97 2.29
N ASN A 71 22.02 -22.45 1.68
CA ASN A 71 22.07 -23.36 0.54
C ASN A 71 22.63 -22.70 -0.74
N ILE A 72 22.34 -21.42 -0.99
CA ILE A 72 22.88 -20.69 -2.16
C ILE A 72 24.40 -20.47 -2.01
N ASP A 73 24.90 -20.24 -0.80
CA ASP A 73 26.32 -20.11 -0.53
C ASP A 73 27.06 -21.45 -0.67
N GLU A 74 26.44 -22.58 -0.28
CA GLU A 74 26.97 -23.92 -0.55
C GLU A 74 26.98 -24.28 -2.05
N GLU A 75 25.96 -23.87 -2.81
CA GLU A 75 25.90 -24.12 -4.26
C GLU A 75 26.91 -23.25 -5.04
N LYS A 76 27.18 -22.02 -4.60
CA LYS A 76 28.24 -21.17 -5.17
C LYS A 76 29.65 -21.71 -4.89
N LEU A 77 29.89 -22.28 -3.72
CA LEU A 77 31.17 -22.93 -3.38
C LEU A 77 31.45 -24.17 -4.25
N GLN A 78 30.42 -24.82 -4.81
CA GLN A 78 30.58 -25.98 -5.70
C GLN A 78 30.79 -25.62 -7.19
N ILE A 79 30.48 -24.37 -7.58
CA ILE A 79 30.62 -23.90 -8.98
C ILE A 79 32.01 -23.30 -9.24
N GLU A 80 32.73 -22.81 -8.22
CA GLU A 80 34.06 -22.20 -8.40
C GLU A 80 35.23 -23.19 -8.66
N ASP A 81 34.99 -24.51 -8.57
CA ASP A 81 36.04 -25.53 -8.80
C ASP A 81 36.11 -26.07 -10.24
N LYS A 82 35.28 -25.56 -11.15
CA LYS A 82 35.28 -25.98 -12.56
C LYS A 82 35.10 -24.80 -13.50
N ASP A 83 36.20 -24.09 -13.77
CA ASP A 83 36.48 -23.51 -15.09
C ASP A 83 37.92 -23.00 -15.16
N GLY A 84 38.82 -23.93 -15.50
CA GLY A 84 40.18 -23.61 -15.91
C GLY A 84 40.26 -23.43 -17.43
N LYS A 85 40.69 -22.23 -17.84
CA LYS A 85 41.50 -21.93 -19.03
C LYS A 85 40.77 -21.73 -20.38
N LEU A 86 40.84 -20.51 -20.93
CA LEU A 86 41.51 -20.21 -22.22
C LEU A 86 41.64 -18.70 -22.48
N GLU A 87 42.80 -18.35 -23.04
CA GLU A 87 43.39 -17.05 -23.37
C GLU A 87 42.74 -16.40 -24.61
N ASP A 88 42.49 -15.09 -24.59
CA ASP A 88 43.25 -13.99 -25.23
C ASP A 88 43.56 -14.11 -26.74
N LYS A 89 43.08 -13.13 -27.52
CA LYS A 89 43.81 -12.43 -28.62
C LYS A 89 43.00 -11.24 -29.15
N GLY A 90 43.66 -10.07 -29.18
CA GLY A 90 43.18 -8.75 -29.65
C GLY A 90 42.87 -8.65 -31.16
N THR A 91 42.68 -7.48 -31.77
CA THR A 91 43.33 -6.16 -31.58
C THR A 91 42.65 -5.11 -32.51
N VAL A 92 42.57 -3.84 -32.03
CA VAL A 92 42.96 -2.52 -32.65
C VAL A 92 42.29 -2.14 -34.00
N SER A 93 41.75 -0.93 -34.23
CA SER A 93 42.40 0.42 -34.34
C SER A 93 41.33 1.54 -34.38
N GLU A 94 41.47 2.67 -33.65
CA GLU A 94 41.98 4.02 -34.08
C GLU A 94 41.04 4.76 -35.07
N GLU A 95 40.80 6.08 -35.11
CA GLU A 95 41.15 7.31 -34.36
C GLU A 95 40.30 8.46 -35.02
N ASP A 96 40.57 9.72 -34.62
CA ASP A 96 40.18 11.02 -35.21
C ASP A 96 38.86 11.67 -34.72
N THR A 97 38.80 12.75 -33.93
CA THR A 97 39.46 14.09 -33.76
C THR A 97 38.63 15.28 -34.31
N ASN A 98 38.34 16.24 -33.40
CA ASN A 98 38.15 17.71 -33.55
C ASN A 98 36.97 18.25 -34.42
N LYS A 99 36.37 19.45 -34.25
CA LYS A 99 36.44 20.62 -33.33
C LYS A 99 35.23 21.57 -33.67
N PHE A 100 34.83 22.38 -32.67
CA PHE A 100 34.20 23.75 -32.64
C PHE A 100 33.40 24.34 -33.81
N ASP A 101 32.30 25.07 -33.48
CA ASP A 101 32.31 26.55 -33.47
C ASP A 101 31.09 27.17 -32.73
N GLU A 102 31.36 28.31 -32.07
CA GLU A 102 30.45 29.22 -31.38
C GLU A 102 29.82 30.23 -32.36
N GLU A 103 28.63 30.77 -32.06
CA GLU A 103 28.31 32.14 -32.50
C GLU A 103 27.37 32.90 -31.54
N LYS A 104 27.57 34.22 -31.51
CA LYS A 104 27.28 35.21 -30.48
C LYS A 104 25.94 35.95 -30.62
N LEU A 105 25.55 36.60 -29.51
CA LEU A 105 24.62 37.74 -29.37
C LEU A 105 25.03 38.97 -30.22
N PRO A 106 24.11 39.95 -30.39
CA PRO A 106 24.37 41.23 -29.72
C PRO A 106 23.16 41.96 -29.09
N ILE A 107 23.54 42.89 -28.22
CA ILE A 107 22.80 43.82 -27.34
C ILE A 107 22.41 45.10 -28.11
N GLU A 108 21.29 45.76 -27.74
CA GLU A 108 21.22 47.24 -27.78
C GLU A 108 20.17 47.86 -26.83
N ASP A 109 20.61 48.91 -26.13
CA ASP A 109 19.90 49.81 -25.20
C ASP A 109 18.93 50.79 -25.88
N LYS A 110 17.91 51.29 -25.14
CA LYS A 110 17.72 52.74 -24.80
C LYS A 110 16.35 53.09 -24.16
N LYS A 111 16.45 53.71 -22.97
CA LYS A 111 15.86 54.99 -22.46
C LYS A 111 14.33 55.22 -22.37
N ASP A 112 13.90 55.39 -21.09
CA ASP A 112 13.38 56.62 -20.44
C ASP A 112 12.04 57.25 -20.91
N LYS A 113 10.99 57.24 -20.05
CA LYS A 113 10.50 58.41 -19.28
C LYS A 113 9.16 58.17 -18.58
N THR A 114 9.10 58.74 -17.37
CA THR A 114 8.02 58.99 -16.40
C THR A 114 6.66 59.44 -16.94
N GLU A 115 5.57 59.08 -16.22
CA GLU A 115 4.56 60.06 -15.78
C GLU A 115 3.77 59.55 -14.56
N ASP A 116 3.44 60.52 -13.72
CA ASP A 116 2.88 60.55 -12.37
C ASP A 116 1.39 60.14 -12.28
N ARG A 117 0.97 59.48 -11.17
CA ARG A 117 -0.43 59.51 -10.68
C ARG A 117 -0.60 58.93 -9.26
N ARG A 118 -0.72 59.88 -8.32
CA ARG A 118 -1.68 59.96 -7.20
C ARG A 118 -1.76 58.79 -6.20
N ILE A 119 -1.22 59.06 -5.03
CA ILE A 119 -1.50 58.43 -3.74
C ILE A 119 -2.96 58.65 -3.37
N VAL A 120 -3.69 57.56 -3.14
CA VAL A 120 -4.92 57.54 -2.34
C VAL A 120 -4.62 56.65 -1.15
N GLU A 121 -4.55 57.25 0.04
CA GLU A 121 -4.50 56.51 1.30
C GLU A 121 -5.88 55.92 1.55
N GLU A 122 -6.04 54.65 1.21
CA GLU A 122 -7.15 53.82 1.68
C GLU A 122 -6.61 52.95 2.81
N LYS A 123 -7.07 53.20 4.04
CA LYS A 123 -6.85 52.31 5.18
C LYS A 123 -7.72 51.07 4.96
N GLU A 124 -7.20 50.10 4.22
CA GLU A 124 -7.72 48.75 4.26
C GLU A 124 -7.35 48.15 5.61
N ALA A 125 -8.37 47.73 6.38
CA ALA A 125 -8.15 46.89 7.52
C ALA A 125 -7.63 45.54 7.00
N GLU A 126 -6.37 45.22 7.32
CA GLU A 126 -5.83 43.86 7.18
C GLU A 126 -6.75 42.91 7.94
N THR A 127 -7.64 42.26 7.20
CA THR A 127 -8.22 41.01 7.64
C THR A 127 -7.10 40.00 7.47
N ILE A 128 -6.47 39.62 8.59
CA ILE A 128 -5.60 38.47 8.64
C ILE A 128 -6.51 37.27 8.34
N ASP A 129 -6.56 36.88 7.07
CA ASP A 129 -7.04 35.58 6.64
C ASP A 129 -6.05 34.56 7.21
N HIS A 130 -6.25 34.17 8.47
CA HIS A 130 -5.71 32.92 8.97
C HIS A 130 -6.42 31.81 8.18
N LYS A 131 -5.91 31.55 6.97
CA LYS A 131 -5.91 30.19 6.45
C LYS A 131 -5.09 29.40 7.45
N ASP A 132 -5.77 28.76 8.39
CA ASP A 132 -5.21 27.61 9.06
C ASP A 132 -4.83 26.65 7.92
N GLU A 133 -3.53 26.55 7.63
CA GLU A 133 -3.02 25.53 6.73
C GLU A 133 -3.43 24.20 7.37
N GLU A 134 -4.28 23.42 6.69
CA GLU A 134 -4.66 22.10 7.18
C GLU A 134 -3.39 21.28 7.40
N GLU A 135 -3.28 20.65 8.57
CA GLU A 135 -2.15 19.80 8.90
C GLU A 135 -2.19 18.57 7.98
N GLU A 136 -1.26 18.52 7.03
CA GLU A 136 -1.03 17.35 6.19
C GLU A 136 -0.13 16.37 6.94
N ILE A 137 -0.60 15.13 7.07
CA ILE A 137 0.13 14.05 7.72
C ILE A 137 0.59 13.05 6.68
N GLU A 138 1.89 12.78 6.65
CA GLU A 138 2.46 11.77 5.78
C GLU A 138 2.36 10.38 6.41
N TYR A 139 1.95 9.40 5.59
CA TYR A 139 1.96 7.99 5.95
C TYR A 139 2.70 7.17 4.91
N LYS A 140 3.56 6.29 5.40
CA LYS A 140 4.07 5.16 4.64
C LYS A 140 3.04 4.04 4.64
N VAL A 141 2.56 3.67 3.44
CA VAL A 141 1.60 2.59 3.22
C VAL A 141 2.34 1.37 2.69
N ILE A 142 2.30 0.28 3.44
CA ILE A 142 3.07 -0.93 3.18
C ILE A 142 2.10 -2.10 2.94
N PHE A 143 2.14 -2.68 1.74
CA PHE A 143 1.48 -3.94 1.43
C PHE A 143 2.44 -5.11 1.65
N LYS A 144 1.99 -6.07 2.46
CA LYS A 144 2.65 -7.36 2.64
C LYS A 144 1.74 -8.48 2.14
N SER A 145 2.26 -9.28 1.20
CA SER A 145 1.54 -10.43 0.68
C SER A 145 1.53 -11.56 1.70
N LEU A 146 0.35 -12.14 1.93
CA LEU A 146 0.17 -13.36 2.70
C LEU A 146 -0.34 -14.51 1.82
N TRP A 147 -0.71 -14.24 0.58
CA TRP A 147 -1.22 -15.20 -0.38
C TRP A 147 -0.07 -16.00 -1.01
N ASN A 148 0.09 -17.26 -0.59
CA ASN A 148 1.10 -18.18 -1.12
C ASN A 148 0.63 -19.64 -0.98
N LYS A 149 1.37 -20.58 -1.58
CA LYS A 149 1.03 -22.02 -1.56
C LYS A 149 0.92 -22.63 -0.16
N LYS A 150 1.60 -22.06 0.84
CA LYS A 150 1.55 -22.55 2.23
C LYS A 150 0.28 -22.07 2.94
N THR A 151 -0.14 -20.83 2.71
CA THR A 151 -1.33 -20.24 3.34
C THR A 151 -2.61 -20.59 2.59
N HIS A 152 -2.56 -20.76 1.27
CA HIS A 152 -3.70 -21.07 0.41
C HIS A 152 -3.37 -22.27 -0.49
N PRO A 153 -3.22 -23.49 0.06
CA PRO A 153 -2.72 -24.65 -0.68
C PRO A 153 -3.67 -25.13 -1.79
N ASN A 154 -4.96 -24.84 -1.66
CA ASN A 154 -6.00 -25.38 -2.53
C ASN A 154 -5.95 -24.74 -3.93
N LYS A 155 -5.36 -25.47 -4.89
CA LYS A 155 -5.20 -25.09 -6.29
C LYS A 155 -4.43 -23.77 -6.48
N PHE A 156 -3.47 -23.48 -5.61
CA PHE A 156 -2.65 -22.28 -5.71
C PHE A 156 -2.01 -22.14 -7.11
N PRO A 157 -2.18 -21.00 -7.80
CA PRO A 157 -1.66 -20.82 -9.16
C PRO A 157 -0.16 -20.51 -9.14
N GLU A 158 0.57 -21.00 -10.14
CA GLU A 158 2.03 -20.79 -10.24
C GLU A 158 2.39 -19.32 -10.55
N ASP A 159 1.55 -18.62 -11.29
CA ASP A 159 1.69 -17.21 -11.68
C ASP A 159 0.93 -16.24 -10.75
N ALA A 160 0.64 -16.69 -9.51
CA ALA A 160 -0.03 -15.92 -8.47
C ALA A 160 0.58 -14.51 -8.33
N SER A 161 -0.23 -13.49 -8.60
CA SER A 161 0.17 -12.09 -8.65
C SER A 161 -0.95 -11.14 -8.24
N PHE A 162 -0.58 -9.93 -7.87
CA PHE A 162 -1.50 -8.83 -7.65
C PHE A 162 -1.33 -7.81 -8.77
N SER A 163 -2.44 -7.26 -9.28
CA SER A 163 -2.34 -6.06 -10.11
C SER A 163 -1.83 -4.89 -9.28
N THR A 164 -1.50 -3.78 -9.94
CA THR A 164 -1.28 -2.50 -9.24
C THR A 164 -2.49 -2.19 -8.37
N PHE A 165 -2.24 -1.89 -7.10
CA PHE A 165 -3.25 -1.36 -6.19
C PHE A 165 -3.56 0.07 -6.61
N VAL A 166 -4.84 0.36 -6.75
CA VAL A 166 -5.34 1.71 -6.99
C VAL A 166 -5.94 2.19 -5.69
N GLY A 167 -5.32 3.20 -5.09
CA GLY A 167 -5.72 3.78 -3.81
C GLY A 167 -6.25 5.20 -3.96
N ILE A 168 -7.07 5.61 -2.98
CA ILE A 168 -7.58 6.97 -2.83
C ILE A 168 -7.48 7.41 -1.37
N VAL A 169 -7.12 8.68 -1.16
CA VAL A 169 -7.28 9.42 0.09
C VAL A 169 -8.56 10.23 -0.03
N HIS A 170 -9.48 10.06 0.91
CA HIS A 170 -10.86 10.47 0.68
C HIS A 170 -11.65 10.78 1.96
N ASN A 171 -12.81 11.38 1.75
CA ASN A 171 -13.79 11.65 2.78
C ASN A 171 -15.06 10.80 2.55
N LYS A 172 -16.08 10.98 3.39
CA LYS A 172 -17.32 10.18 3.36
C LYS A 172 -18.17 10.37 2.10
N LYS A 173 -17.84 11.33 1.22
CA LYS A 173 -18.55 11.59 -0.04
C LYS A 173 -18.06 10.68 -1.17
N ALA A 174 -16.93 10.00 -1.02
CA ALA A 174 -16.40 9.06 -2.00
C ALA A 174 -16.48 7.61 -1.49
N CYS A 175 -16.61 6.69 -2.44
CA CYS A 175 -16.64 5.24 -2.21
C CYS A 175 -15.95 4.59 -3.39
N LEU A 176 -14.80 3.94 -3.16
CA LEU A 176 -14.08 3.22 -4.23
C LEU A 176 -14.81 1.92 -4.58
N TRP A 177 -15.20 1.18 -3.55
CA TRP A 177 -15.97 -0.06 -3.59
C TRP A 177 -16.54 -0.30 -2.18
N LYS A 178 -17.56 -1.15 -2.06
CA LYS A 178 -18.13 -1.54 -0.76
C LYS A 178 -18.82 -2.90 -0.85
N GLU A 179 -18.61 -3.75 0.14
CA GLU A 179 -19.30 -5.04 0.25
C GLU A 179 -20.83 -4.83 0.25
N GLY A 180 -21.56 -5.68 -0.47
CA GLY A 180 -23.01 -5.59 -0.65
C GLY A 180 -23.47 -4.58 -1.73
N ASN A 181 -22.57 -3.77 -2.30
CA ASN A 181 -22.87 -2.91 -3.45
C ASN A 181 -22.50 -3.58 -4.78
N MET A 182 -23.04 -3.06 -5.89
CA MET A 182 -22.59 -3.47 -7.22
C MET A 182 -21.22 -2.88 -7.54
N ALA A 183 -20.31 -3.70 -8.10
CA ALA A 183 -19.05 -3.20 -8.63
C ALA A 183 -19.29 -2.16 -9.74
N SER A 184 -18.53 -1.05 -9.68
CA SER A 184 -18.50 -0.07 -10.77
C SER A 184 -17.88 -0.70 -12.02
N LYS A 185 -18.01 -0.02 -13.18
CA LYS A 185 -17.35 -0.48 -14.41
C LYS A 185 -15.82 -0.47 -14.25
N GLY A 186 -15.29 0.51 -13.53
CA GLY A 186 -13.89 0.59 -13.16
C GLY A 186 -13.43 -0.59 -12.32
N LEU A 187 -14.13 -0.88 -11.23
CA LEU A 187 -13.79 -1.98 -10.33
C LEU A 187 -13.91 -3.34 -11.03
N ALA A 188 -14.97 -3.55 -11.82
CA ALA A 188 -15.14 -4.76 -12.63
C ALA A 188 -13.94 -5.00 -13.55
N LYS A 189 -13.47 -3.95 -14.27
CA LYS A 189 -12.32 -4.08 -15.17
C LYS A 189 -11.00 -4.31 -14.43
N LEU A 190 -10.85 -3.71 -13.26
CA LEU A 190 -9.73 -3.99 -12.38
C LEU A 190 -9.74 -5.46 -11.97
N ALA A 191 -10.85 -5.96 -11.41
CA ALA A 191 -10.94 -7.32 -10.90
C ALA A 191 -10.82 -8.40 -11.99
N GLU A 192 -11.36 -8.17 -13.19
CA GLU A 192 -11.32 -9.15 -14.29
C GLU A 192 -9.94 -9.25 -14.98
N THR A 193 -9.23 -8.12 -15.07
CA THR A 193 -8.08 -7.97 -16.00
C THR A 193 -6.86 -7.25 -15.43
N GLY A 194 -6.94 -6.74 -14.21
CA GLY A 194 -5.90 -5.90 -13.59
C GLY A 194 -5.80 -4.50 -14.19
N LYS A 195 -6.64 -4.15 -15.19
CA LYS A 195 -6.60 -2.84 -15.86
C LYS A 195 -7.41 -1.81 -15.09
N ASN A 196 -6.73 -0.76 -14.64
CA ASN A 196 -7.28 0.30 -13.80
C ASN A 196 -7.79 1.54 -14.56
N GLY A 197 -7.54 1.69 -15.86
CA GLY A 197 -7.84 2.94 -16.58
C GLY A 197 -9.32 3.38 -16.58
N HIS A 198 -10.28 2.48 -16.34
CA HIS A 198 -11.69 2.85 -16.12
C HIS A 198 -11.91 3.37 -14.69
N LEU A 199 -11.32 2.72 -13.69
CA LEU A 199 -11.40 3.10 -12.30
C LEU A 199 -10.76 4.48 -12.06
N GLU A 200 -9.61 4.75 -12.68
CA GLU A 200 -8.97 6.07 -12.61
C GLU A 200 -9.87 7.19 -13.15
N LYS A 201 -10.64 6.93 -14.21
CA LYS A 201 -11.61 7.91 -14.74
C LYS A 201 -12.77 8.14 -13.78
N GLU A 202 -13.19 7.13 -13.03
CA GLU A 202 -14.21 7.24 -11.99
C GLU A 202 -13.68 8.05 -10.80
N ILE A 203 -12.44 7.77 -10.36
CA ILE A 203 -11.73 8.53 -9.32
C ILE A 203 -11.63 10.01 -9.70
N SER A 204 -11.20 10.34 -10.91
CA SER A 204 -11.13 11.75 -11.36
C SER A 204 -12.49 12.46 -11.34
N LYS A 205 -13.61 11.74 -11.48
CA LYS A 205 -14.95 12.33 -11.35
C LYS A 205 -15.34 12.53 -9.89
N MET A 206 -14.94 11.63 -8.99
CA MET A 206 -15.17 11.76 -7.55
C MET A 206 -14.32 12.87 -6.93
N LYS A 207 -13.05 13.02 -7.35
CA LYS A 207 -12.17 14.15 -6.98
C LYS A 207 -12.80 15.49 -7.33
N LYS A 208 -13.35 15.64 -8.55
CA LYS A 208 -14.09 16.86 -8.96
C LYS A 208 -15.36 17.16 -8.14
N LYS A 209 -15.86 16.20 -7.36
CA LYS A 209 -17.01 16.38 -6.46
C LYS A 209 -16.59 16.66 -5.01
N GLY A 210 -15.28 16.83 -4.74
CA GLY A 210 -14.75 17.08 -3.39
C GLY A 210 -14.84 15.87 -2.46
N GLY A 211 -14.84 14.66 -3.03
CA GLY A 211 -14.86 13.42 -2.23
C GLY A 211 -13.50 12.79 -2.02
N ILE A 212 -12.52 13.15 -2.85
CA ILE A 212 -11.18 12.55 -2.89
C ILE A 212 -10.20 13.70 -2.89
N ASP A 213 -9.21 13.63 -2.00
CA ASP A 213 -8.05 14.49 -2.06
C ASP A 213 -7.07 13.93 -3.09
N ASP A 214 -6.37 12.83 -2.82
CA ASP A 214 -5.43 12.24 -3.78
C ASP A 214 -5.70 10.78 -4.19
N LYS A 215 -5.07 10.36 -5.29
CA LYS A 215 -4.98 8.97 -5.74
C LYS A 215 -3.53 8.50 -5.66
N PHE A 216 -3.32 7.28 -5.20
CA PHE A 216 -1.99 6.68 -5.11
C PHE A 216 -1.97 5.26 -5.68
N PHE A 217 -0.77 4.71 -5.84
CA PHE A 217 -0.59 3.37 -6.36
C PHE A 217 0.45 2.60 -5.56
N ILE A 218 0.15 1.35 -5.23
CA ILE A 218 1.18 0.39 -4.82
C ILE A 218 1.43 -0.52 -6.01
N LYS A 219 2.69 -0.60 -6.45
CA LYS A 219 3.08 -1.40 -7.62
C LYS A 219 2.55 -2.84 -7.49
N GLY A 220 2.01 -3.37 -8.58
CA GLY A 220 1.66 -4.79 -8.67
C GLY A 220 2.91 -5.68 -8.72
N GLY A 221 2.72 -6.99 -8.69
CA GLY A 221 3.83 -7.94 -8.76
C GLY A 221 3.44 -9.34 -8.33
N LYS A 222 4.43 -10.21 -8.20
CA LYS A 222 4.19 -11.59 -7.77
C LYS A 222 3.67 -11.60 -6.34
N SER A 223 2.88 -12.62 -6.01
CA SER A 223 2.42 -12.84 -4.63
C SER A 223 3.57 -13.21 -3.68
N SER A 224 4.69 -13.72 -4.21
CA SER A 224 5.93 -14.00 -3.47
C SER A 224 6.74 -12.76 -3.11
N ASP A 225 6.44 -11.59 -3.67
CA ASP A 225 7.15 -10.36 -3.35
C ASP A 225 6.86 -10.00 -1.88
N LYS A 226 7.91 -9.87 -1.07
CA LYS A 226 7.79 -9.74 0.38
C LYS A 226 7.02 -8.49 0.81
N GLU A 227 7.33 -7.35 0.18
CA GLU A 227 6.80 -6.06 0.58
C GLU A 227 6.78 -5.10 -0.61
N ARG A 228 5.73 -4.28 -0.69
CA ARG A 228 5.63 -3.16 -1.64
C ARG A 228 5.03 -1.96 -0.90
N LYS A 229 5.54 -0.76 -1.15
CA LYS A 229 5.18 0.44 -0.40
C LYS A 229 4.99 1.68 -1.27
N THR A 230 4.31 2.66 -0.72
CA THR A 230 4.13 4.02 -1.25
C THR A 230 3.96 4.98 -0.06
N GLU A 231 4.10 6.27 -0.30
CA GLU A 231 3.69 7.31 0.64
C GLU A 231 2.33 7.89 0.21
N ILE A 232 1.60 8.44 1.19
CA ILE A 232 0.36 9.20 1.01
C ILE A 232 0.37 10.38 1.99
N GLU A 233 -0.31 11.44 1.63
CA GLU A 233 -0.65 12.56 2.52
C GLU A 233 -2.14 12.48 2.87
N VAL A 234 -2.48 12.82 4.11
CA VAL A 234 -3.87 12.86 4.61
C VAL A 234 -4.07 14.09 5.50
N CYS A 235 -5.27 14.67 5.45
CA CYS A 235 -5.67 15.76 6.33
C CYS A 235 -7.02 15.47 7.02
N GLU A 236 -7.43 16.33 7.95
CA GLU A 236 -8.70 16.15 8.69
C GLU A 236 -9.94 16.12 7.78
N GLU A 237 -9.93 16.80 6.62
CA GLU A 237 -11.03 16.74 5.66
C GLU A 237 -11.09 15.36 4.96
N TYR A 238 -9.93 14.73 4.70
CA TYR A 238 -9.83 13.46 3.96
C TYR A 238 -9.07 12.36 4.75
N PRO A 239 -9.55 11.95 5.93
CA PRO A 239 -8.79 11.08 6.83
C PRO A 239 -8.88 9.59 6.49
N MET A 240 -9.56 9.23 5.39
CA MET A 240 -9.84 7.84 5.04
C MET A 240 -9.08 7.38 3.82
N VAL A 241 -8.68 6.11 3.83
CA VAL A 241 -8.02 5.45 2.72
C VAL A 241 -8.88 4.29 2.22
N SER A 242 -9.00 4.19 0.89
CA SER A 242 -9.55 3.02 0.21
C SER A 242 -8.58 2.55 -0.87
N MET A 243 -8.49 1.25 -1.13
CA MET A 243 -7.74 0.72 -2.28
C MET A 243 -8.31 -0.59 -2.79
N ALA A 244 -7.98 -0.95 -4.03
CA ALA A 244 -8.30 -2.24 -4.61
C ALA A 244 -7.19 -2.73 -5.56
N ALA A 245 -6.98 -4.05 -5.62
CA ALA A 245 -6.15 -4.73 -6.60
C ALA A 245 -6.76 -6.08 -6.98
N MET A 246 -6.59 -6.49 -8.23
CA MET A 246 -6.90 -7.84 -8.68
C MET A 246 -6.02 -8.87 -7.96
N ILE A 247 -6.62 -9.98 -7.53
CA ILE A 247 -5.92 -11.23 -7.23
C ILE A 247 -5.87 -12.02 -8.53
N GLY A 248 -4.68 -12.30 -9.08
CA GLY A 248 -4.51 -12.91 -10.39
C GLY A 248 -3.70 -14.19 -10.36
N PRO A 249 -4.04 -15.22 -11.16
CA PRO A 249 -5.24 -15.32 -12.00
C PRO A 249 -6.51 -15.51 -11.15
N SER A 250 -7.63 -14.97 -11.64
CA SER A 250 -8.97 -15.15 -11.08
C SER A 250 -10.05 -14.81 -12.13
N PRO A 251 -11.32 -15.19 -11.93
CA PRO A 251 -12.42 -14.72 -12.77
C PRO A 251 -12.58 -13.19 -12.68
N ASP A 252 -12.85 -12.72 -11.47
CA ASP A 252 -13.11 -11.32 -11.10
C ASP A 252 -12.81 -11.08 -9.61
N TRP A 253 -11.80 -11.76 -9.06
CA TRP A 253 -11.45 -11.65 -7.65
C TRP A 253 -10.48 -10.51 -7.40
N PHE A 254 -10.72 -9.76 -6.34
CA PHE A 254 -9.89 -8.64 -5.93
C PHE A 254 -9.69 -8.62 -4.41
N THR A 255 -8.78 -7.78 -3.94
CA THR A 255 -8.57 -7.48 -2.52
C THR A 255 -8.36 -5.99 -2.33
N GLY A 256 -8.43 -5.52 -1.09
CA GLY A 256 -8.25 -4.12 -0.76
C GLY A 256 -8.85 -3.78 0.60
N LEU A 257 -8.98 -2.47 0.86
CA LEU A 257 -9.67 -1.92 2.03
C LEU A 257 -10.65 -0.84 1.59
N ASP A 258 -11.74 -0.71 2.34
CA ASP A 258 -12.81 0.28 2.16
C ASP A 258 -12.82 1.21 3.38
N SER A 259 -12.60 2.50 3.14
CA SER A 259 -12.81 3.60 4.08
C SER A 259 -12.12 3.44 5.45
N VAL A 260 -10.86 3.02 5.47
CA VAL A 260 -10.07 2.95 6.69
C VAL A 260 -9.72 4.37 7.15
N CYS A 261 -10.28 4.79 8.28
CA CYS A 261 -9.95 6.08 8.90
C CYS A 261 -8.61 5.99 9.65
N LEU A 262 -7.73 6.97 9.43
CA LEU A 262 -6.45 7.12 10.12
C LEU A 262 -6.53 8.09 11.32
N ILE A 263 -7.71 8.65 11.58
CA ILE A 263 -8.03 9.33 12.84
C ILE A 263 -8.83 8.37 13.72
N GLU A 264 -8.34 8.11 14.92
CA GLU A 264 -9.01 7.34 15.97
C GLU A 264 -9.01 8.14 17.27
N GLU A 265 -10.14 8.17 17.98
CA GLU A 265 -10.30 8.95 19.21
C GLU A 265 -9.88 10.44 19.08
N GLY A 266 -10.04 11.00 17.87
CA GLY A 266 -9.68 12.39 17.57
C GLY A 266 -8.19 12.63 17.39
N ARG A 267 -7.37 11.59 17.19
CA ARG A 267 -5.93 11.71 16.93
C ARG A 267 -5.53 10.88 15.72
N TRP A 268 -4.50 11.33 15.01
CA TRP A 268 -3.85 10.53 13.99
C TRP A 268 -3.21 9.29 14.62
N VAL A 269 -3.38 8.14 14.00
CA VAL A 269 -2.79 6.88 14.46
C VAL A 269 -1.33 6.79 14.04
N ASP A 270 -0.40 6.55 14.96
CA ASP A 270 1.01 6.41 14.59
C ASP A 270 1.23 5.17 13.70
N LYS A 271 0.44 4.12 13.95
CA LYS A 271 0.50 2.88 13.20
C LYS A 271 -0.85 2.16 13.17
N LYS A 272 -1.24 1.69 11.99
CA LYS A 272 -2.44 0.86 11.81
C LYS A 272 -2.18 -0.32 10.89
N ILE A 273 -2.58 -1.52 11.31
CA ILE A 273 -2.45 -2.75 10.51
C ILE A 273 -3.84 -3.23 10.15
N VAL A 274 -4.11 -3.43 8.87
CA VAL A 274 -5.40 -3.89 8.36
C VAL A 274 -5.19 -5.16 7.54
N MET A 275 -5.89 -6.23 7.92
CA MET A 275 -5.91 -7.48 7.15
C MET A 275 -6.85 -7.32 5.95
N ILE A 276 -6.40 -7.78 4.79
CA ILE A 276 -7.20 -7.72 3.57
C ILE A 276 -7.55 -9.12 3.07
N TYR A 277 -8.78 -9.28 2.64
CA TYR A 277 -9.37 -10.56 2.22
C TYR A 277 -9.72 -10.53 0.74
N ALA A 278 -10.00 -11.71 0.18
CA ALA A 278 -10.48 -11.82 -1.19
C ALA A 278 -11.97 -11.49 -1.28
N TYR A 279 -12.34 -10.74 -2.32
CA TYR A 279 -13.70 -10.37 -2.67
C TYR A 279 -13.99 -10.77 -4.12
N ASP A 280 -15.22 -11.22 -4.34
CA ASP A 280 -15.80 -11.47 -5.66
C ASP A 280 -16.49 -10.18 -6.13
N ALA A 281 -16.20 -9.71 -7.35
CA ALA A 281 -16.79 -8.48 -7.88
C ALA A 281 -18.24 -8.66 -8.36
N GLY A 282 -18.70 -9.91 -8.49
CA GLY A 282 -20.05 -10.26 -8.96
C GLY A 282 -20.24 -10.10 -10.48
N THR A 283 -19.16 -10.09 -11.27
CA THR A 283 -19.19 -9.86 -12.72
C THR A 283 -18.86 -11.09 -13.55
N MET A 284 -18.19 -12.08 -12.98
CA MET A 284 -17.83 -13.35 -13.63
C MET A 284 -18.19 -14.55 -12.75
N GLU A 285 -18.66 -15.65 -13.35
CA GLU A 285 -19.17 -16.83 -12.63
C GLU A 285 -18.11 -17.91 -12.34
N GLY A 286 -16.83 -17.62 -12.59
CA GLY A 286 -15.76 -18.59 -12.43
C GLY A 286 -15.54 -18.99 -10.96
N LYS A 287 -15.15 -20.25 -10.72
CA LYS A 287 -15.12 -20.83 -9.35
C LYS A 287 -13.72 -21.18 -8.84
N SER A 288 -12.68 -20.95 -9.64
CA SER A 288 -11.29 -21.21 -9.27
C SER A 288 -10.38 -20.16 -9.91
N TYR A 289 -9.14 -20.05 -9.43
CA TYR A 289 -8.16 -19.07 -9.93
C TYR A 289 -8.05 -19.03 -11.47
N GLU A 290 -7.98 -20.18 -12.13
CA GLU A 290 -7.82 -20.26 -13.59
C GLU A 290 -9.15 -20.33 -14.36
N ASP A 291 -10.28 -20.45 -13.66
CA ASP A 291 -11.60 -20.51 -14.28
C ASP A 291 -12.14 -19.09 -14.46
N LYS A 292 -12.11 -18.57 -15.68
CA LYS A 292 -12.68 -17.25 -15.97
C LYS A 292 -14.21 -17.23 -15.91
N GLY A 293 -14.88 -18.39 -16.06
CA GLY A 293 -16.33 -18.46 -16.14
C GLY A 293 -16.94 -17.64 -17.29
N LYS A 294 -18.26 -17.48 -17.24
CA LYS A 294 -19.02 -16.55 -18.10
C LYS A 294 -19.39 -15.29 -17.30
N LYS A 295 -19.83 -14.25 -18.00
CA LYS A 295 -20.31 -13.03 -17.37
C LYS A 295 -21.57 -13.29 -16.54
N THR A 296 -21.57 -12.85 -15.28
CA THR A 296 -22.71 -12.90 -14.36
C THR A 296 -23.84 -11.98 -14.85
N GLN A 297 -25.04 -12.53 -15.03
CA GLN A 297 -26.21 -11.80 -15.54
C GLN A 297 -27.49 -12.20 -14.79
N PRO A 298 -28.14 -11.26 -14.07
CA PRO A 298 -27.70 -9.89 -13.79
C PRO A 298 -26.39 -9.85 -12.98
N GLN A 299 -25.70 -8.70 -12.96
CA GLN A 299 -24.50 -8.54 -12.12
C GLN A 299 -24.87 -8.76 -10.65
N ASP A 300 -24.02 -9.50 -9.92
CA ASP A 300 -24.15 -9.72 -8.49
C ASP A 300 -23.43 -8.63 -7.68
N LYS A 301 -23.71 -8.59 -6.38
CA LYS A 301 -23.06 -7.67 -5.44
C LYS A 301 -21.64 -8.13 -5.14
N ILE A 302 -20.79 -7.18 -4.78
CA ILE A 302 -19.48 -7.45 -4.20
C ILE A 302 -19.68 -8.22 -2.90
N MET A 303 -19.02 -9.36 -2.76
CA MET A 303 -19.10 -10.20 -1.56
C MET A 303 -17.72 -10.74 -1.20
N ARG A 304 -17.42 -10.84 0.09
CA ARG A 304 -16.22 -11.55 0.55
C ARG A 304 -16.28 -13.02 0.16
N ILE A 305 -15.13 -13.59 -0.23
CA ILE A 305 -15.06 -14.99 -0.62
C ILE A 305 -14.85 -15.86 0.62
N GLU A 306 -15.95 -16.26 1.25
CA GLU A 306 -15.96 -17.15 2.44
C GLU A 306 -16.05 -18.63 2.04
N LYS A 307 -15.30 -19.01 1.02
CA LYS A 307 -15.28 -20.37 0.46
C LYS A 307 -13.90 -20.67 -0.11
N GLU A 308 -13.68 -21.93 -0.44
CA GLU A 308 -12.51 -22.37 -1.20
C GLU A 308 -12.32 -21.49 -2.45
N PRO A 309 -11.09 -21.05 -2.77
CA PRO A 309 -9.80 -21.43 -2.16
C PRO A 309 -9.32 -20.55 -0.99
N PHE A 310 -10.14 -19.62 -0.49
CA PHE A 310 -9.74 -18.66 0.56
C PHE A 310 -10.20 -19.07 1.97
N LEU A 311 -11.13 -20.03 2.04
CA LEU A 311 -11.48 -20.73 3.27
C LEU A 311 -10.67 -22.03 3.33
N CYS A 312 -9.71 -22.12 4.25
CA CYS A 312 -8.87 -23.32 4.43
C CYS A 312 -9.12 -23.89 5.84
N ASP A 313 -9.44 -25.19 5.93
CA ASP A 313 -9.73 -25.87 7.20
C ASP A 313 -10.81 -25.18 8.05
N GLY A 314 -11.78 -24.54 7.40
CA GLY A 314 -12.87 -23.81 8.06
C GLY A 314 -12.51 -22.40 8.54
N GLU A 315 -11.28 -21.94 8.29
CA GLU A 315 -10.83 -20.59 8.61
C GLU A 315 -10.67 -19.74 7.36
N LEU A 316 -11.12 -18.48 7.43
CA LEU A 316 -10.93 -17.50 6.37
C LEU A 316 -9.54 -16.89 6.49
N ILE A 317 -8.69 -17.09 5.48
CA ILE A 317 -7.31 -16.64 5.50
C ILE A 317 -7.18 -15.29 4.75
N PRO A 318 -6.51 -14.28 5.32
CA PRO A 318 -6.23 -13.03 4.61
C PRO A 318 -5.22 -13.27 3.48
N VAL A 319 -5.38 -12.54 2.39
CA VAL A 319 -4.45 -12.59 1.25
C VAL A 319 -3.28 -11.64 1.42
N GLY A 320 -3.37 -10.70 2.37
CA GLY A 320 -2.31 -9.77 2.70
C GLY A 320 -2.65 -8.93 3.91
N CYS A 321 -1.75 -8.02 4.27
CA CYS A 321 -2.03 -6.92 5.17
C CYS A 321 -1.51 -5.59 4.62
N ILE A 322 -2.17 -4.51 5.01
CA ILE A 322 -1.76 -3.13 4.77
C ILE A 322 -1.35 -2.54 6.10
N MET A 323 -0.16 -1.94 6.15
CA MET A 323 0.33 -1.20 7.30
C MET A 323 0.44 0.27 6.94
N PHE A 324 -0.20 1.11 7.73
CA PHE A 324 -0.02 2.56 7.72
C PHE A 324 0.95 2.87 8.86
N VAL A 325 2.02 3.60 8.56
CA VAL A 325 2.99 4.09 9.55
C VAL A 325 3.13 5.58 9.30
N ARG A 326 2.78 6.39 10.29
CA ARG A 326 2.95 7.85 10.23
C ARG A 326 4.45 8.15 10.09
N ASP A 327 4.81 9.05 9.19
CA ASP A 327 6.16 9.61 9.15
C ASP A 327 6.19 10.80 10.12
N ASP A 328 6.95 10.65 11.20
CA ASP A 328 7.19 11.72 12.17
C ASP A 328 8.59 12.29 11.87
N ASP A 329 8.66 13.27 10.97
CA ASP A 329 9.88 14.04 10.69
C ASP A 329 10.21 15.06 11.80
#